data_AF-A0A7Y4IIW4-F1
#
_entry.id   AF-A0A7Y4IIW4-F1
#
_cell.length_a   1.000
_cell.length_b   1.000
_cell.length_c   1.000
_cell.angle_alpha   90.00
_cell.angle_beta   90.00
_cell.angle_gamma   90.00
#
_symmetry.space_group_name_H-M   'P 1'
#
loop_
_entity.id
_entity.type
_entity.pdbx_description
1 polymer ?
#
loop_
_entity_poly.entity_id
_entity_poly.type
_entity_poly.pdbx_seq_one_letter_code
_entity_poly.pdbx_strand_id
1 'polypeptide(L)'
;MSRKLGGAVGMLGVLLLSAQAGANEVVMQFRTQEDPASPADPAVCAAAPFEVNVKLGGSVYVPEHNPKDGKVVDGGGRRVGSATACVQVTDSAFPAGQQLNVYMRYNLPEGRFTARGTCTLVSNDVPAAGLVLAGCAMRLVDVPTGFVGGSVSSTSVFNPRKLPGYATGSYYTLYAYRDGRQRDASKVTKAQEAEATARARE
;
A
#
# COMPACT_ATOMS: atom_id res chain seq x y z
N MET A 1 41.01 -38.10 53.10
CA MET A 1 39.65 -38.67 53.00
C MET A 1 38.65 -37.52 52.86
N SER A 2 37.80 -37.56 51.82
CA SER A 2 36.42 -37.02 51.70
C SER A 2 36.07 -35.63 52.27
N ARG A 3 35.32 -34.74 51.61
CA ARG A 3 34.53 -34.74 50.36
C ARG A 3 34.15 -33.28 50.05
N LYS A 4 33.99 -33.00 48.76
CA LYS A 4 33.59 -31.75 48.08
C LYS A 4 32.24 -31.16 48.54
N LEU A 5 32.12 -29.84 48.44
CA LEU A 5 30.96 -29.07 47.90
C LEU A 5 31.49 -27.65 47.61
N GLY A 6 31.55 -27.11 46.39
CA GLY A 6 30.73 -27.35 45.21
C GLY A 6 29.66 -26.26 45.12
N GLY A 7 30.03 -25.06 44.67
CA GLY A 7 29.11 -23.92 44.52
C GLY A 7 29.57 -22.99 43.40
N ALA A 8 29.40 -23.42 42.15
CA ALA A 8 29.57 -22.56 40.99
C ALA A 8 28.27 -21.75 40.80
N VAL A 9 28.32 -20.45 41.07
CA VAL A 9 27.26 -19.51 40.70
C VAL A 9 27.37 -19.28 39.20
N GLY A 10 26.64 -20.08 38.44
CA GLY A 10 26.48 -19.90 37.00
C GLY A 10 25.59 -18.70 36.72
N MET A 11 26.22 -17.59 36.34
CA MET A 11 25.56 -16.39 35.83
C MET A 11 25.01 -16.70 34.43
N LEU A 12 23.77 -17.22 34.35
CA LEU A 12 23.07 -17.39 33.09
C LEU A 12 22.53 -16.02 32.67
N GLY A 13 23.38 -15.23 32.00
CA GLY A 13 22.96 -14.03 31.30
C GLY A 13 22.00 -14.41 30.18
N VAL A 14 20.70 -14.20 30.40
CA VAL A 14 19.71 -14.20 29.35
C VAL A 14 19.99 -12.98 28.47
N LEU A 15 20.72 -13.19 27.38
CA LEU A 15 20.77 -12.27 26.26
C LEU A 15 19.35 -12.16 25.69
N LEU A 16 18.58 -11.20 26.20
CA LEU A 16 17.42 -10.65 25.53
C LEU A 16 17.94 -9.91 24.28
N LEU A 17 18.26 -10.67 23.24
CA LEU A 17 18.31 -10.15 21.88
C LEU A 17 16.89 -9.76 21.51
N SER A 18 16.52 -8.53 21.88
CA SER A 18 15.41 -7.81 21.27
C SER A 18 15.74 -7.69 19.79
N ALA A 19 15.41 -8.71 19.00
CA ALA A 19 15.38 -8.62 17.56
C ALA A 19 14.27 -7.63 17.20
N GLN A 20 14.59 -6.33 17.29
CA GLN A 20 13.89 -5.32 16.51
C GLN A 20 14.27 -5.56 15.06
N ALA A 21 13.70 -6.62 14.49
CA ALA A 21 13.45 -6.67 13.06
C ALA A 21 12.41 -5.60 12.77
N GLY A 22 12.82 -4.33 12.84
CA GLY A 22 12.06 -3.23 12.30
C GLY A 22 12.05 -3.46 10.80
N ALA A 23 11.01 -4.11 10.30
CA ALA A 23 10.78 -4.15 8.88
C ALA A 23 10.77 -2.67 8.41
N ASN A 24 11.49 -2.36 7.33
CA ASN A 24 11.55 -0.99 6.79
C ASN A 24 10.21 -0.67 6.13
N GLU A 25 9.20 -0.49 6.95
CA GLU A 25 7.81 -0.28 6.58
C GLU A 25 7.61 1.14 6.05
N VAL A 26 6.79 1.24 5.01
CA VAL A 26 6.34 2.49 4.43
C VAL A 26 4.82 2.41 4.33
N VAL A 27 4.13 3.36 4.94
CA VAL A 27 2.68 3.49 4.87
C VAL A 27 2.36 4.78 4.14
N MET A 28 1.58 4.67 3.07
CA MET A 28 1.12 5.78 2.26
C MET A 28 -0.40 5.84 2.29
N GLN A 29 -0.93 6.99 2.68
CA GLN A 29 -2.35 7.28 2.60
C GLN A 29 -2.60 8.29 1.48
N PHE A 30 -3.48 7.94 0.57
CA PHE A 30 -3.80 8.78 -0.59
C PHE A 30 -5.25 8.60 -1.02
N ARG A 31 -5.75 9.55 -1.79
CA ARG A 31 -7.08 9.52 -2.38
C ARG A 31 -6.95 9.39 -3.89
N THR A 32 -7.80 8.59 -4.52
CA THR A 32 -8.03 8.66 -5.96
C THR A 32 -9.37 9.30 -6.25
N GLN A 33 -9.45 9.99 -7.38
CA GLN A 33 -10.71 10.44 -7.96
C GLN A 33 -10.68 10.17 -9.47
N GLU A 34 -11.78 9.69 -10.02
CA GLU A 34 -11.95 9.56 -11.46
C GLU A 34 -11.72 10.92 -12.13
N ASP A 35 -10.86 10.93 -13.16
CA ASP A 35 -10.38 12.14 -13.80
C ASP A 35 -10.20 11.87 -15.30
N PRO A 36 -11.01 12.51 -16.17
CA PRO A 36 -10.88 12.36 -17.61
C PRO A 36 -9.50 12.76 -18.17
N ALA A 37 -8.76 13.63 -17.48
CA ALA A 37 -7.40 14.00 -17.86
C ALA A 37 -6.35 12.91 -17.51
N SER A 38 -6.76 11.89 -16.76
CA SER A 38 -5.94 10.75 -16.36
C SER A 38 -6.65 9.44 -16.72
N PRO A 39 -6.87 9.13 -18.01
CA PRO A 39 -7.65 7.97 -18.43
C PRO A 39 -7.00 6.64 -18.02
N ALA A 40 -7.80 5.58 -18.00
CA ALA A 40 -7.33 4.24 -17.69
C ALA A 40 -6.29 3.78 -18.73
N ASP A 41 -5.16 3.25 -18.28
CA ASP A 41 -4.15 2.66 -19.14
C ASP A 41 -4.64 1.29 -19.67
N PRO A 42 -4.85 1.12 -21.00
CA PRO A 42 -5.31 -0.13 -21.57
C PRO A 42 -4.36 -1.30 -21.32
N ALA A 43 -3.04 -1.06 -21.28
CA ALA A 43 -2.05 -2.11 -21.06
C ALA A 43 -2.11 -2.64 -19.63
N VAL A 44 -2.43 -1.78 -18.65
CA VAL A 44 -2.66 -2.22 -17.27
C VAL A 44 -3.87 -3.15 -17.20
N CYS A 45 -4.98 -2.80 -17.85
CA CYS A 45 -6.17 -3.65 -17.83
C CYS A 45 -6.03 -4.92 -18.67
N ALA A 46 -5.24 -4.92 -19.73
CA ALA A 46 -4.92 -6.13 -20.49
C ALA A 46 -4.10 -7.14 -19.68
N ALA A 47 -3.33 -6.68 -18.69
CA ALA A 47 -2.57 -7.55 -17.79
C ALA A 47 -3.41 -8.12 -16.63
N ALA A 48 -4.69 -7.73 -16.50
CA ALA A 48 -5.56 -8.26 -15.47
C ALA A 48 -5.83 -9.76 -15.72
N PRO A 49 -5.73 -10.63 -14.70
CA PRO A 49 -5.89 -12.08 -14.84
C PRO A 49 -7.37 -12.50 -14.77
N PHE A 50 -8.27 -11.68 -15.30
CA PHE A 50 -9.72 -11.87 -15.34
C PHE A 50 -10.31 -10.96 -16.42
N GLU A 51 -11.55 -11.24 -16.85
CA GLU A 51 -12.27 -10.41 -17.82
C GLU A 51 -12.61 -9.04 -17.23
N VAL A 52 -12.06 -7.98 -17.80
CA VAL A 52 -12.27 -6.60 -17.37
C VAL A 52 -13.44 -5.98 -18.12
N ASN A 53 -14.49 -5.60 -17.41
CA ASN A 53 -15.64 -4.89 -17.99
C ASN A 53 -15.85 -3.48 -17.43
N VAL A 54 -15.10 -3.08 -16.39
CA VAL A 54 -15.03 -1.71 -15.89
C VAL A 54 -13.58 -1.26 -15.85
N LYS A 55 -13.30 -0.11 -16.47
CA LYS A 55 -11.96 0.51 -16.55
C LYS A 55 -12.07 1.94 -16.07
N LEU A 56 -11.33 2.29 -15.03
CA LEU A 56 -11.36 3.60 -14.41
C LEU A 56 -9.96 4.20 -14.40
N GLY A 57 -9.85 5.41 -14.92
CA GLY A 57 -8.67 6.25 -14.81
C GLY A 57 -8.89 7.32 -13.75
N GLY A 58 -7.85 7.67 -13.00
CA GLY A 58 -7.98 8.69 -11.97
C GLY A 58 -6.69 9.41 -11.64
N SER A 59 -6.86 10.56 -11.00
CA SER A 59 -5.79 11.32 -10.37
C SER A 59 -5.61 10.88 -8.93
N VAL A 60 -4.36 10.90 -8.46
CA VAL A 60 -3.99 10.60 -7.06
C VAL A 60 -3.69 11.90 -6.34
N TYR A 61 -4.21 12.04 -5.13
CA TYR A 61 -4.06 13.19 -4.24
C TYR A 61 -3.61 12.75 -2.85
N VAL A 62 -2.89 13.63 -2.15
CA VAL A 62 -2.56 13.43 -0.74
C VAL A 62 -3.58 14.19 0.10
N PRO A 63 -4.45 13.50 0.87
CA PRO A 63 -5.40 14.18 1.75
C PRO A 63 -4.71 14.80 2.96
N GLU A 64 -5.15 15.99 3.34
CA GLU A 64 -4.80 16.62 4.61
C GLU A 64 -5.85 16.26 5.66
N HIS A 65 -5.39 15.92 6.86
CA HIS A 65 -6.25 15.50 7.95
C HIS A 65 -6.12 16.45 9.13
N ASN A 66 -7.24 16.68 9.82
CA ASN A 66 -7.23 17.35 11.10
C ASN A 66 -6.55 16.45 12.14
N PRO A 67 -5.46 16.88 12.80
CA PRO A 67 -4.74 16.05 13.76
C PRO A 67 -5.55 15.72 15.02
N LYS A 68 -6.63 16.46 15.30
CA LYS A 68 -7.47 16.25 16.48
C LYS A 68 -8.45 15.08 16.32
N ASP A 69 -9.03 14.92 15.13
CA ASP A 69 -10.13 13.96 14.92
C ASP A 69 -9.97 13.09 13.67
N GLY A 70 -8.87 13.24 12.92
CA GLY A 70 -8.55 12.43 11.75
C GLY A 70 -9.44 12.68 10.54
N LYS A 71 -10.32 13.70 10.57
CA LYS A 71 -11.15 14.02 9.41
C LYS A 71 -10.31 14.61 8.30
N VAL A 72 -10.63 14.22 7.07
CA VAL A 72 -10.08 14.87 5.87
C VAL A 72 -10.61 16.30 5.82
N VAL A 73 -9.71 17.29 5.82
CA VAL A 73 -10.03 18.72 5.71
C VAL A 73 -9.75 19.26 4.30
N ASP A 74 -8.84 18.62 3.58
CA ASP A 74 -8.62 18.81 2.16
C ASP A 74 -8.36 17.46 1.50
N GLY A 75 -9.23 17.06 0.57
CA GLY A 75 -9.13 15.79 -0.15
C GLY A 75 -8.45 15.89 -1.51
N GLY A 76 -7.93 17.05 -1.93
CA GLY A 76 -7.55 17.28 -3.31
C GLY A 76 -6.59 18.44 -3.60
N GLY A 77 -6.09 19.16 -2.60
CA GLY A 77 -5.24 20.35 -2.79
C GLY A 77 -3.98 20.12 -3.64
N ARG A 78 -3.42 18.91 -3.64
CA ARG A 78 -2.25 18.56 -4.47
C ARG A 78 -2.37 17.20 -5.14
N ARG A 79 -2.43 17.23 -6.48
CA ARG A 79 -2.26 16.03 -7.32
C ARG A 79 -0.81 15.57 -7.23
N VAL A 80 -0.60 14.29 -6.96
CA VAL A 80 0.74 13.68 -6.82
C VAL A 80 0.98 12.51 -7.78
N GLY A 81 -0.04 12.09 -8.53
CA GLY A 81 0.08 10.92 -9.38
C GLY A 81 -1.19 10.59 -10.15
N SER A 82 -1.21 9.37 -10.69
CA SER A 82 -2.36 8.80 -11.42
C SER A 82 -2.59 7.36 -11.02
N ALA A 83 -3.79 6.86 -11.27
CA ALA A 83 -4.16 5.49 -11.03
C ALA A 83 -4.98 4.93 -12.20
N THR A 84 -4.88 3.62 -12.39
CA THR A 84 -5.76 2.84 -13.26
C THR A 84 -6.35 1.70 -12.45
N ALA A 85 -7.66 1.54 -12.48
CA ALA A 85 -8.37 0.41 -11.88
C ALA A 85 -9.13 -0.37 -12.95
N CYS A 86 -8.96 -1.68 -12.91
CA CYS A 86 -9.57 -2.63 -13.82
C CYS A 86 -10.38 -3.61 -12.96
N VAL A 87 -11.68 -3.71 -13.22
CA VAL A 87 -12.62 -4.40 -12.35
C VAL A 87 -13.46 -5.38 -13.16
N GLN A 88 -13.73 -6.54 -12.57
CA GLN A 88 -14.71 -7.49 -13.06
C GLN A 88 -15.99 -7.37 -12.25
N VAL A 89 -17.02 -6.79 -12.86
CA VAL A 89 -18.37 -6.75 -12.31
C VAL A 89 -19.17 -7.94 -12.83
N THR A 90 -19.62 -8.81 -11.93
CA THR A 90 -20.36 -10.03 -12.28
C THR A 90 -21.87 -9.84 -12.26
N ASP A 91 -22.35 -8.90 -11.45
CA ASP A 91 -23.75 -8.50 -11.29
C ASP A 91 -23.80 -6.97 -11.25
N SER A 92 -24.52 -6.37 -12.20
CA SER A 92 -24.66 -4.93 -12.34
C SER A 92 -25.78 -4.33 -11.49
N ALA A 93 -26.52 -5.15 -10.73
CA ALA A 93 -27.39 -4.68 -9.67
C ALA A 93 -26.58 -4.23 -8.42
N PHE A 94 -25.30 -4.61 -8.33
CA PHE A 94 -24.40 -4.28 -7.24
C PHE A 94 -24.93 -4.67 -5.85
N PRO A 95 -25.42 -5.91 -5.63
CA PRO A 95 -25.93 -6.31 -4.32
C PRO A 95 -24.82 -6.26 -3.24
N ALA A 96 -25.19 -5.86 -2.03
CA ALA A 96 -24.27 -5.89 -0.88
C ALA A 96 -23.71 -7.32 -0.68
N GLY A 97 -22.43 -7.40 -0.34
CA GLY A 97 -21.69 -8.66 -0.19
C GLY A 97 -21.09 -9.22 -1.49
N GLN A 98 -21.47 -8.70 -2.66
CA GLN A 98 -20.85 -9.10 -3.92
C GLN A 98 -19.33 -8.81 -3.88
N GLN A 99 -18.54 -9.80 -4.32
CA GLN A 99 -17.10 -9.64 -4.49
C GLN A 99 -16.77 -9.35 -5.95
N LEU A 100 -15.94 -8.33 -6.17
CA LEU A 100 -15.44 -7.91 -7.46
C LEU A 100 -13.94 -8.19 -7.53
N ASN A 101 -13.49 -8.85 -8.60
CA ASN A 101 -12.04 -8.95 -8.84
C ASN A 101 -11.49 -7.60 -9.27
N VAL A 102 -10.36 -7.20 -8.69
CA VAL A 102 -9.71 -5.93 -8.99
C VAL A 102 -8.22 -6.09 -9.27
N TYR A 103 -7.77 -5.29 -10.22
CA TYR A 103 -6.38 -5.14 -10.62
C TYR A 103 -6.12 -3.64 -10.79
N MET A 104 -5.19 -3.09 -10.01
CA MET A 104 -4.97 -1.66 -9.93
C MET A 104 -3.51 -1.31 -10.10
N ARG A 105 -3.26 -0.19 -10.77
CA ARG A 105 -1.94 0.43 -10.86
C ARG A 105 -1.97 1.83 -10.27
N TYR A 106 -1.01 2.12 -9.42
CA TYR A 106 -0.77 3.44 -8.85
C TYR A 106 0.59 3.94 -9.34
N ASN A 107 0.61 5.14 -9.92
CA ASN A 107 1.83 5.88 -10.21
C ASN A 107 1.98 6.95 -9.11
N LEU A 108 2.80 6.65 -8.10
CA LEU A 108 3.08 7.51 -6.95
C LEU A 108 4.48 8.15 -7.10
N PRO A 109 4.81 9.19 -6.32
CA PRO A 109 6.16 9.76 -6.29
C PRO A 109 7.27 8.73 -6.01
N GLU A 110 6.97 7.71 -5.20
CA GLU A 110 7.86 6.61 -4.84
C GLU A 110 8.04 5.58 -5.97
N GLY A 111 7.24 5.71 -7.03
CA GLY A 111 7.24 4.83 -8.19
C GLY A 111 5.91 4.13 -8.41
N ARG A 112 5.98 3.05 -9.18
CA ARG A 112 4.81 2.38 -9.72
C ARG A 112 4.49 1.11 -8.93
N PHE A 113 3.29 1.02 -8.37
CA PHE A 113 2.80 -0.13 -7.62
C PHE A 113 1.62 -0.78 -8.35
N THR A 114 1.64 -2.09 -8.55
CA THR A 114 0.44 -2.85 -8.94
C THR A 114 -0.09 -3.62 -7.75
N ALA A 115 -1.40 -3.58 -7.58
CA ALA A 115 -2.11 -4.43 -6.63
C ALA A 115 -3.13 -5.33 -7.35
N ARG A 116 -3.36 -6.51 -6.79
CA ARG A 116 -4.43 -7.43 -7.18
C ARG A 116 -5.16 -7.91 -5.94
N GLY A 117 -6.48 -8.01 -6.03
CA GLY A 117 -7.29 -8.56 -4.94
C GLY A 117 -8.76 -8.51 -5.25
N THR A 118 -9.55 -8.24 -4.22
CA THR A 118 -11.01 -8.14 -4.33
C THR A 118 -11.53 -6.89 -3.65
N CYS A 119 -12.67 -6.39 -4.14
CA CYS A 119 -13.51 -5.43 -3.44
C CYS A 119 -14.81 -6.12 -3.05
N THR A 120 -15.25 -5.92 -1.82
CA THR A 120 -16.57 -6.37 -1.35
C THR A 120 -17.51 -5.17 -1.33
N LEU A 121 -18.67 -5.29 -1.98
CA LEU A 121 -19.69 -4.27 -1.96
C LEU A 121 -20.33 -4.18 -0.58
N VAL A 122 -20.41 -2.97 -0.05
CA VAL A 122 -20.96 -2.67 1.28
C VAL A 122 -22.41 -2.22 1.18
N SER A 123 -22.71 -1.33 0.24
CA SER A 123 -24.06 -0.80 -0.02
C SER A 123 -24.11 -0.26 -1.44
N ASN A 124 -25.31 -0.21 -2.03
CA ASN A 124 -25.57 0.48 -3.30
C ASN A 124 -26.68 1.55 -3.16
N ASP A 125 -27.05 1.89 -1.93
CA ASP A 125 -28.22 2.71 -1.59
C ASP A 125 -27.94 3.80 -0.55
N VAL A 126 -26.73 3.84 0.02
CA VAL A 126 -26.28 4.88 0.97
C VAL A 126 -25.21 5.77 0.32
N PRO A 127 -25.33 7.09 0.42
CA PRO A 127 -26.46 7.87 0.94
C PRO A 127 -27.61 8.03 -0.08
N ALA A 128 -27.46 7.48 -1.29
CA ALA A 128 -28.46 7.55 -2.35
C ALA A 128 -28.45 6.27 -3.20
N ALA A 129 -29.63 5.87 -3.68
CA ALA A 129 -29.80 4.73 -4.57
C ALA A 129 -28.94 4.83 -5.84
N GLY A 130 -28.13 3.80 -6.07
CA GLY A 130 -27.20 3.70 -7.19
C GLY A 130 -25.79 4.24 -6.91
N LEU A 131 -25.51 4.70 -5.68
CA LEU A 131 -24.14 4.95 -5.24
C LEU A 131 -23.56 3.71 -4.58
N VAL A 132 -22.51 3.14 -5.17
CA VAL A 132 -21.93 1.88 -4.71
C VAL A 132 -20.75 2.16 -3.77
N LEU A 133 -20.85 1.65 -2.54
CA LEU A 133 -19.79 1.65 -1.55
C LEU A 133 -19.10 0.29 -1.56
N ALA A 134 -17.76 0.28 -1.51
CA ALA A 134 -16.99 -0.94 -1.47
C ALA A 134 -15.77 -0.82 -0.55
N GLY A 135 -15.38 -1.94 0.06
CA GLY A 135 -14.10 -2.09 0.75
C GLY A 135 -13.20 -3.02 -0.05
N CYS A 136 -11.97 -2.61 -0.34
CA CYS A 136 -11.03 -3.44 -1.11
C CYS A 136 -9.85 -3.92 -0.25
N ALA A 137 -9.41 -5.14 -0.53
CA ALA A 137 -8.21 -5.73 0.06
C ALA A 137 -7.38 -6.39 -1.05
N MET A 138 -6.14 -5.91 -1.22
CA MET A 138 -5.28 -6.31 -2.33
C MET A 138 -3.86 -6.54 -1.85
N ARG A 139 -3.17 -7.48 -2.48
CA ARG A 139 -1.72 -7.65 -2.34
C ARG A 139 -0.99 -6.89 -3.43
N LEU A 140 0.20 -6.37 -3.13
CA LEU A 140 1.09 -5.87 -4.16
C LEU A 140 1.63 -7.04 -4.99
N VAL A 141 1.58 -6.91 -6.31
CA VAL A 141 2.03 -7.93 -7.27
C VAL A 141 3.19 -7.47 -8.14
N ASP A 142 3.41 -6.17 -8.19
CA ASP A 142 4.55 -5.52 -8.83
C ASP A 142 4.86 -4.26 -8.04
N VAL A 143 6.14 -4.04 -7.72
CA VAL A 143 6.59 -2.97 -6.82
C VAL A 143 7.83 -2.29 -7.42
N PRO A 144 8.05 -1.00 -7.14
CA PRO A 144 9.23 -0.32 -7.66
C PRO A 144 10.51 -0.83 -6.97
N THR A 145 11.64 -0.63 -7.63
CA THR A 145 12.96 -0.98 -7.09
C THR A 145 13.16 -0.43 -5.68
N GLY A 146 13.67 -1.27 -4.78
CA GLY A 146 13.86 -0.94 -3.36
C GLY A 146 12.67 -1.34 -2.47
N PHE A 147 11.57 -1.82 -3.04
CA PHE A 147 10.46 -2.46 -2.32
C PHE A 147 10.41 -3.96 -2.60
N VAL A 148 9.86 -4.72 -1.66
CA VAL A 148 9.77 -6.20 -1.76
C VAL A 148 8.35 -6.75 -1.70
N GLY A 149 7.35 -5.90 -1.44
CA GLY A 149 5.95 -6.32 -1.38
C GLY A 149 5.14 -5.51 -0.38
N GLY A 150 3.92 -5.97 -0.12
CA GLY A 150 2.98 -5.31 0.77
C GLY A 150 1.52 -5.52 0.37
N SER A 151 0.65 -4.65 0.89
CA SER A 151 -0.80 -4.69 0.66
C SER A 151 -1.37 -3.31 0.43
N VAL A 152 -2.54 -3.26 -0.19
CA VAL A 152 -3.33 -2.05 -0.37
C VAL A 152 -4.76 -2.35 0.09
N SER A 153 -5.31 -1.46 0.91
CA SER A 153 -6.73 -1.47 1.28
C SER A 153 -7.39 -0.15 0.94
N SER A 154 -8.72 -0.15 0.78
CA SER A 154 -9.47 1.07 0.50
C SER A 154 -10.90 1.08 1.01
N THR A 155 -11.38 2.31 1.22
CA THR A 155 -12.81 2.64 1.27
C THR A 155 -13.16 3.38 -0.02
N SER A 156 -14.08 2.82 -0.79
CA SER A 156 -14.31 3.17 -2.18
C SER A 156 -15.76 3.60 -2.42
N VAL A 157 -15.92 4.60 -3.29
CA VAL A 157 -17.19 5.05 -3.86
C VAL A 157 -17.11 4.85 -5.37
N PHE A 158 -18.08 4.12 -5.93
CA PHE A 158 -18.27 3.98 -7.36
C PHE A 158 -19.63 4.59 -7.73
N ASN A 159 -19.63 5.59 -8.62
CA ASN A 159 -20.82 6.33 -9.03
C ASN A 159 -21.16 6.05 -10.50
N PRO A 160 -21.60 4.83 -10.85
CA PRO A 160 -21.90 4.48 -12.24
C PRO A 160 -23.06 5.31 -12.82
N ARG A 161 -23.93 5.85 -11.95
CA ARG A 161 -25.08 6.66 -12.34
C ARG A 161 -24.79 8.16 -12.44
N LYS A 162 -23.55 8.59 -12.18
CA LYS A 162 -23.13 10.01 -12.21
C LYS A 162 -24.05 10.90 -11.36
N LEU A 163 -24.44 10.41 -10.18
CA LEU A 163 -25.24 11.16 -9.22
C LEU A 163 -24.55 12.49 -8.86
N PRO A 164 -25.26 13.64 -8.89
CA PRO A 164 -24.68 14.93 -8.54
C PRO A 164 -24.09 14.95 -7.13
N GLY A 165 -22.93 15.57 -6.97
CA GLY A 165 -22.27 15.72 -5.66
C GLY A 165 -21.43 14.50 -5.23
N TYR A 166 -21.40 13.41 -6.01
CA TYR A 166 -20.60 12.22 -5.71
C TYR A 166 -19.57 11.94 -6.80
N ALA A 167 -18.32 11.76 -6.41
CA ALA A 167 -17.26 11.35 -7.33
C ALA A 167 -16.93 9.86 -7.15
N THR A 168 -16.68 9.17 -8.26
CA THR A 168 -16.01 7.87 -8.23
C THR A 168 -14.59 8.07 -7.72
N GLY A 169 -14.18 7.29 -6.73
CA GLY A 169 -12.90 7.48 -6.07
C GLY A 169 -12.75 6.61 -4.84
N SER A 170 -11.63 6.74 -4.15
CA SER A 170 -11.36 5.95 -2.95
C SER A 170 -10.31 6.60 -2.09
N TYR A 171 -10.35 6.30 -0.80
CA TYR A 171 -9.23 6.53 0.12
C TYR A 171 -8.49 5.21 0.29
N TYR A 172 -7.18 5.24 0.08
CA TYR A 172 -6.31 4.07 0.15
C TYR A 172 -5.35 4.16 1.32
N THR A 173 -5.01 2.99 1.85
CA THR A 173 -3.77 2.78 2.60
C THR A 173 -2.95 1.76 1.84
N LEU A 174 -1.78 2.18 1.35
CA LEU A 174 -0.75 1.28 0.81
C LEU A 174 0.30 1.06 1.89
N TYR A 175 0.50 -0.19 2.24
CA TYR A 175 1.49 -0.63 3.20
C TYR A 175 2.54 -1.46 2.47
N ALA A 176 3.79 -1.04 2.47
CA ALA A 176 4.86 -1.71 1.74
C ALA A 176 6.13 -1.87 2.59
N TYR A 177 6.97 -2.82 2.21
CA TYR A 177 8.24 -3.09 2.86
C TYR A 177 9.40 -2.77 1.91
N ARG A 178 10.44 -2.08 2.41
CA ARG A 178 11.68 -1.86 1.67
C ARG A 178 12.63 -3.05 1.78
N ASP A 179 13.45 -3.24 0.75
CA ASP A 179 14.54 -4.22 0.75
C ASP A 179 15.62 -3.80 1.76
N GLY A 180 15.77 -4.56 2.84
CA GLY A 180 16.76 -4.30 3.90
C GLY A 180 18.21 -4.42 3.44
N ARG A 181 18.48 -5.12 2.32
CA ARG A 181 19.85 -5.35 1.80
C ARG A 181 20.55 -4.06 1.37
N GLN A 182 19.80 -3.00 1.08
CA GLN A 182 20.36 -1.70 0.70
C GLN A 182 21.07 -0.99 1.86
N ARG A 183 20.72 -1.29 3.12
CA ARG A 183 21.39 -0.75 4.32
C ARG A 183 22.74 -1.43 4.58
N ASP A 184 22.85 -2.72 4.27
CA ASP A 184 24.08 -3.47 4.51
C ASP A 184 25.19 -3.05 3.55
N ALA A 185 24.85 -2.75 2.28
CA ALA A 185 25.80 -2.19 1.32
C ALA A 185 26.44 -0.89 1.81
N SER A 186 25.67 0.05 2.38
CA SER A 186 26.21 1.30 2.93
C SER A 186 27.09 1.11 4.18
N LYS A 187 26.87 0.05 4.96
CA LYS A 187 27.75 -0.30 6.09
C LYS A 187 29.06 -0.93 5.61
N VAL A 188 29.00 -1.75 4.56
CA VAL A 188 30.18 -2.35 3.94
C VAL A 188 31.09 -1.26 3.35
N THR A 189 30.54 -0.28 2.64
CA THR A 189 31.33 0.85 2.10
C THR A 189 32.00 1.64 3.21
N LYS A 190 31.30 1.96 4.31
CA LYS A 190 31.90 2.69 5.44
C LYS A 190 32.98 1.90 6.17
N ALA A 191 32.82 0.58 6.29
CA ALA A 191 33.84 -0.29 6.89
C ALA A 191 35.10 -0.37 6.00
N GLN A 192 34.91 -0.45 4.68
CA GLN A 192 36.00 -0.45 3.70
C GLN A 192 36.73 0.90 3.64
N GLU A 193 36.01 2.01 3.72
CA GLU A 193 36.60 3.36 3.80
C GLU A 193 37.39 3.56 5.10
N ALA A 194 36.88 3.07 6.24
CA ALA A 194 37.58 3.13 7.52
C ALA A 194 38.85 2.26 7.52
N GLU A 195 38.81 1.06 6.94
CA GLU A 195 39.97 0.18 6.82
C GLU A 195 41.04 0.75 5.86
N ALA A 196 40.63 1.34 4.74
CA ALA A 196 41.54 2.03 3.81
C ALA A 196 42.21 3.26 4.47
N THR A 197 41.46 4.01 5.28
CA THR A 197 41.99 5.16 6.02
C THR A 197 42.99 4.75 7.11
N ALA A 198 42.79 3.59 7.74
CA ALA A 198 43.72 3.05 8.74
C ALA A 198 45.05 2.61 8.11
N ARG A 199 45.01 1.92 6.96
CA ARG A 199 46.21 1.47 6.24
C ARG A 199 47.04 2.61 5.64
N ALA A 200 46.42 3.76 5.36
CA ALA A 200 47.11 4.93 4.84
C ALA A 200 47.86 5.76 5.91
N ARG A 201 47.77 5.36 7.20
CA ARG A 201 48.43 6.02 8.33
C ARG A 201 49.60 5.22 8.91
N GLU A 202 49.91 4.07 8.32
CA GLU A 202 51.11 3.27 8.55
C GLU A 202 52.17 3.59 7.50
#